data_AF-A0A9P7EK89-F1
#
_entry.id   AF-A0A9P7EK89-F1
#
_cell.length_a   1.000
_cell.length_b   1.000
_cell.length_c   1.000
_cell.angle_alpha   90.00
_cell.angle_beta   90.00
_cell.angle_gamma   90.00
#
_symmetry.space_group_name_H-M   'P 1'
#
loop_
_entity.id
_entity.type
_entity.pdbx_description
1 polymer ?
#
loop_
_entity_poly.entity_id
_entity_poly.type
_entity_poly.pdbx_seq_one_letter_code
_entity_poly.pdbx_strand_id
1 'polypeptide(L)'
;MSAYGVINRPQRTSYLPTTLWNSLRVESDLGTPSFVTIHHIDRAAVERIQTGLFNYLHCIFANEVDKGLTYPQEDISDSAAFGAYFFGGDVLVAIAGKGDPPAIKSEERGVREIEQSLDAARNGRTWEECVAGFYYVKPNYPGRSSHICNAGFMVPPSQRGSGYGHILAKSYLYYAPALGYKASVFNLVYDNNTASVKLWEALNFTKAGLIPKAGRLRRKDGEGEEYVDAIIFYKSFEETGPDADDQ
;
A
#
# COMPACT_ATOMS: atom_id res chain seq x y z
N MET A 1 -14.83 11.43 -2.87
CA MET A 1 -15.51 10.34 -2.13
C MET A 1 -15.76 9.17 -3.08
N SER A 2 -15.94 7.94 -2.56
CA SER A 2 -16.37 6.81 -3.39
C SER A 2 -17.73 7.09 -4.04
N ALA A 3 -18.03 6.47 -5.19
CA ALA A 3 -19.35 6.51 -5.82
C ALA A 3 -20.48 6.02 -4.88
N TYR A 4 -20.12 5.29 -3.82
CA TYR A 4 -21.04 4.75 -2.83
C TYR A 4 -21.02 5.51 -1.48
N GLY A 5 -20.36 6.66 -1.41
CA GLY A 5 -20.17 7.38 -0.16
C GLY A 5 -19.21 6.66 0.81
N VAL A 6 -19.48 6.76 2.12
CA VAL A 6 -18.69 6.08 3.15
C VAL A 6 -19.04 4.60 3.15
N ILE A 7 -18.07 3.74 2.85
CA ILE A 7 -18.25 2.29 2.89
C ILE A 7 -17.90 1.80 4.29
N ASN A 8 -18.90 1.25 5.00
CA ASN A 8 -18.69 0.66 6.31
C ASN A 8 -17.76 -0.55 6.22
N ARG A 9 -16.79 -0.62 7.12
CA ARG A 9 -15.92 -1.77 7.30
C ARG A 9 -16.31 -2.56 8.55
N PRO A 10 -16.06 -3.87 8.60
CA PRO A 10 -16.11 -4.63 9.85
C PRO A 10 -15.17 -4.00 10.87
N GLN A 11 -15.63 -3.85 12.12
CA GLN A 11 -14.78 -3.37 13.21
C GLN A 11 -13.82 -4.49 13.62
N ARG A 12 -12.51 -4.26 13.49
CA ARG A 12 -11.51 -5.23 13.96
C ARG A 12 -11.26 -5.11 15.44
N THR A 13 -11.04 -6.26 16.07
CA THR A 13 -10.73 -6.40 17.49
C THR A 13 -9.25 -6.68 17.75
N SER A 14 -8.45 -6.96 16.72
CA SER A 14 -7.00 -7.21 16.83
C SER A 14 -6.23 -6.73 15.59
N TYR A 15 -4.92 -6.50 15.80
CA TYR A 15 -3.97 -6.22 14.73
C TYR A 15 -3.43 -7.53 14.15
N LEU A 16 -2.97 -7.45 12.90
CA LEU A 16 -2.26 -8.56 12.27
C LEU A 16 -0.77 -8.49 12.67
N PRO A 17 -0.07 -9.64 12.71
CA PRO A 17 1.35 -9.68 13.08
C PRO A 17 2.22 -8.77 12.22
N THR A 18 3.28 -8.23 12.82
CA THR A 18 4.34 -7.54 12.08
C THR A 18 5.11 -8.57 11.26
N THR A 19 5.44 -8.26 10.01
CA THR A 19 6.16 -9.19 9.12
C THR A 19 7.53 -8.65 8.69
N LEU A 20 8.47 -9.56 8.46
CA LEU A 20 9.87 -9.28 8.10
C LEU A 20 10.17 -9.71 6.66
N TRP A 21 10.62 -8.76 5.85
CA TRP A 21 10.88 -8.94 4.42
C TRP A 21 12.35 -8.61 4.12
N ASN A 22 12.99 -9.43 3.29
CA ASN A 22 14.34 -9.14 2.83
C ASN A 22 14.30 -7.96 1.84
N SER A 23 15.26 -7.06 1.96
CA SER A 23 15.47 -6.04 0.94
C SER A 23 15.97 -6.69 -0.36
N LEU A 24 15.58 -6.14 -1.50
CA LEU A 24 15.97 -6.67 -2.82
C LEU A 24 17.41 -6.30 -3.21
N ARG A 25 18.08 -5.44 -2.44
CA ARG A 25 19.51 -5.14 -2.65
C ARG A 25 20.34 -6.02 -1.72
N VAL A 26 21.18 -6.85 -2.33
CA VAL A 26 22.34 -7.48 -1.69
C VAL A 26 23.32 -6.37 -1.35
N GLU A 27 23.92 -6.46 -0.16
CA GLU A 27 24.99 -5.61 0.36
C GLU A 27 25.99 -5.21 -0.74
N SER A 28 25.86 -4.02 -1.33
CA SER A 28 26.93 -3.52 -2.20
C SER A 28 27.13 -2.01 -2.22
N ASP A 29 26.32 -1.20 -1.53
CA ASP A 29 26.63 0.23 -1.38
C ASP A 29 26.10 0.78 -0.04
N LEU A 30 27.05 1.15 0.82
CA LEU A 30 26.94 2.07 1.97
C LEU A 30 25.51 2.35 2.48
N GLY A 31 25.05 1.56 3.45
CA GLY A 31 23.97 1.96 4.38
C GLY A 31 22.53 1.63 3.97
N THR A 32 22.29 0.84 2.92
CA THR A 32 20.93 0.39 2.60
C THR A 32 20.43 -0.67 3.60
N PRO A 33 19.19 -0.56 4.10
CA PRO A 33 18.55 -1.57 4.95
C PRO A 33 18.59 -2.96 4.34
N SER A 34 19.08 -3.95 5.09
CA SER A 34 19.07 -5.37 4.69
C SER A 34 17.67 -6.00 4.78
N PHE A 35 16.75 -5.36 5.50
CA PHE A 35 15.38 -5.84 5.69
C PHE A 35 14.38 -4.69 5.83
N VAL A 36 13.10 -5.03 5.69
CA VAL A 36 11.94 -4.15 5.90
C VAL A 36 10.97 -4.86 6.83
N THR A 37 10.38 -4.12 7.76
CA THR A 37 9.30 -4.62 8.62
C THR A 37 7.99 -3.95 8.25
N ILE A 38 6.89 -4.70 8.17
CA ILE A 38 5.56 -4.17 7.84
C ILE A 38 4.68 -4.26 9.08
N HIS A 39 4.10 -3.13 9.48
CA HIS A 39 3.32 -2.98 10.71
C HIS A 39 1.88 -2.64 10.37
N HIS A 40 0.93 -3.39 10.93
CA HIS A 40 -0.49 -3.06 10.84
C HIS A 40 -0.87 -2.02 11.90
N ILE A 41 -1.36 -0.87 11.45
CA ILE A 41 -1.74 0.26 12.29
C ILE A 41 -3.19 0.68 12.06
N ASP A 42 -3.79 1.28 13.08
CA ASP A 42 -5.04 2.01 12.97
C ASP A 42 -4.85 3.51 13.25
N ARG A 43 -5.88 4.29 12.94
CA ARG A 43 -5.88 5.74 13.14
C ARG A 43 -5.63 6.11 14.61
N ALA A 44 -6.24 5.38 15.53
CA ALA A 44 -6.20 5.71 16.94
C ALA A 44 -4.81 5.44 17.55
N ALA A 45 -4.08 4.41 17.10
CA ALA A 45 -2.70 4.16 17.47
C ALA A 45 -1.77 5.26 16.96
N VAL A 46 -1.98 5.71 15.71
CA VAL A 46 -1.16 6.76 15.10
C VAL A 46 -1.42 8.13 15.74
N GLU A 47 -2.68 8.49 16.00
CA GLU A 47 -3.04 9.76 16.62
C GLU A 47 -2.66 9.83 18.11
N ARG A 48 -2.77 8.72 18.86
CA ARG A 48 -2.45 8.70 20.31
C ARG A 48 -0.96 8.61 20.62
N ILE A 49 -0.17 7.93 19.79
CA ILE A 49 1.20 7.55 20.14
C ILE A 49 2.23 8.26 19.26
N GLN A 50 1.88 8.66 18.02
CA GLN A 50 2.85 9.11 17.02
C GLN A 50 2.28 10.18 16.07
N THR A 51 1.90 11.35 16.58
CA THR A 51 1.42 12.48 15.75
C THR A 51 2.39 12.82 14.60
N GLY A 52 3.69 12.62 14.82
CA GLY A 52 4.72 12.79 13.78
C GLY A 52 4.60 11.82 12.60
N LEU A 53 4.15 10.58 12.83
CA LEU A 53 3.94 9.61 11.74
C LEU A 53 2.76 10.04 10.88
N PHE A 54 1.62 10.39 11.52
CA PHE A 54 0.43 10.85 10.79
C PHE A 54 0.76 12.00 9.84
N ASN A 55 1.41 13.04 10.37
CA ASN A 55 1.76 14.24 9.63
C ASN A 55 2.73 13.93 8.49
N TYR A 56 3.68 13.01 8.72
CA TYR A 56 4.61 12.58 7.67
C TYR A 56 3.88 11.83 6.55
N LEU A 57 3.03 10.84 6.88
CA LEU A 57 2.25 10.11 5.87
C LEU A 57 1.31 11.04 5.09
N HIS A 58 0.69 11.99 5.77
CA HIS A 58 -0.16 13.02 5.15
C HIS A 58 0.65 13.87 4.16
N CYS A 59 1.80 14.38 4.57
CA CYS A 59 2.70 15.17 3.72
C CYS A 59 3.10 14.39 2.45
N ILE A 60 3.50 13.11 2.60
CA ILE A 60 3.87 12.27 1.46
C ILE A 60 2.68 12.05 0.52
N PHE A 61 1.48 11.82 1.06
CA PHE A 61 0.29 11.63 0.25
C PHE A 61 -0.17 12.91 -0.45
N ALA A 62 -0.21 14.04 0.26
CA ALA A 62 -0.57 15.35 -0.29
C ALA A 62 0.38 15.76 -1.43
N ASN A 63 1.68 15.54 -1.26
CA ASN A 63 2.66 15.82 -2.31
C ASN A 63 2.48 14.94 -3.56
N GLU A 64 1.97 13.72 -3.42
CA GLU A 64 1.71 12.85 -4.57
C GLU A 64 0.42 13.23 -5.30
N VAL A 65 -0.60 13.67 -4.56
CA VAL A 65 -1.83 14.24 -5.13
C VAL A 65 -1.54 15.54 -5.87
N ASP A 66 -0.75 16.45 -5.30
CA ASP A 66 -0.42 17.73 -5.94
C ASP A 66 0.35 17.56 -7.27
N LYS A 67 1.19 16.51 -7.39
CA LYS A 67 1.82 16.16 -8.67
C LYS A 67 0.81 15.82 -9.76
N GLY A 68 -0.36 15.27 -9.39
CA GLY A 68 -1.45 14.97 -10.33
C GLY A 68 -1.11 13.89 -11.36
N LEU A 69 -0.24 12.93 -11.02
CA LEU A 69 0.26 11.90 -11.96
C LEU A 69 -0.24 10.48 -11.70
N THR A 70 -0.71 10.18 -10.49
CA THR A 70 -0.91 8.80 -10.02
C THR A 70 -2.23 8.56 -9.30
N TYR A 71 -2.78 9.59 -8.66
CA TYR A 71 -4.04 9.55 -7.93
C TYR A 71 -5.08 10.46 -8.61
N PRO A 72 -6.37 10.07 -8.63
CA PRO A 72 -7.44 10.86 -9.25
C PRO A 72 -7.85 12.10 -8.44
N GLN A 73 -7.42 12.22 -7.19
CA GLN A 73 -7.72 13.38 -6.36
C GLN A 73 -6.99 14.62 -6.88
N GLU A 74 -7.64 15.78 -6.77
CA GLU A 74 -7.02 17.08 -7.08
C GLU A 74 -6.54 17.81 -5.81
N ASP A 75 -7.12 17.51 -4.64
CA ASP A 75 -6.75 18.11 -3.36
C ASP A 75 -6.97 17.14 -2.18
N ILE A 76 -5.98 17.07 -1.30
CA ILE A 76 -6.02 16.39 0.01
C ILE A 76 -5.14 17.12 1.05
N SER A 77 -5.03 18.44 0.92
CA SER A 77 -4.24 19.30 1.81
C SER A 77 -4.75 19.30 3.25
N ASP A 78 -6.05 19.03 3.45
CA ASP A 78 -6.65 18.89 4.77
C ASP A 78 -6.30 17.55 5.43
N SER A 79 -5.79 17.64 6.66
CA SER A 79 -5.37 16.49 7.45
C SER A 79 -6.55 15.61 7.91
N ALA A 80 -7.72 16.21 8.14
CA ALA A 80 -8.92 15.47 8.48
C ALA A 80 -9.44 14.67 7.28
N ALA A 81 -9.42 15.26 6.07
CA ALA A 81 -9.75 14.58 4.83
C ALA A 81 -8.78 13.42 4.53
N PHE A 82 -7.47 13.63 4.74
CA PHE A 82 -6.48 12.54 4.65
C PHE A 82 -6.79 11.42 5.65
N GLY A 83 -7.05 11.76 6.90
CA GLY A 83 -7.44 10.80 7.94
C GLY A 83 -8.68 9.99 7.56
N ALA A 84 -9.73 10.66 7.06
CA ALA A 84 -10.95 9.99 6.62
C ALA A 84 -10.73 9.09 5.39
N TYR A 85 -9.85 9.50 4.46
CA TYR A 85 -9.60 8.77 3.22
C TYR A 85 -8.66 7.57 3.41
N PHE A 86 -7.47 7.83 3.97
CA PHE A 86 -6.37 6.87 4.04
C PHE A 86 -6.57 5.90 5.21
N PHE A 87 -7.08 6.39 6.34
CA PHE A 87 -7.43 5.56 7.50
C PHE A 87 -8.91 5.14 7.54
N GLY A 88 -9.64 5.30 6.43
CA GLY A 88 -10.97 4.71 6.24
C GLY A 88 -10.94 3.17 6.16
N GLY A 89 -9.75 2.58 6.12
CA GLY A 89 -9.50 1.14 6.15
C GLY A 89 -8.37 0.75 7.09
N ASP A 90 -7.83 -0.44 6.86
CA ASP A 90 -6.63 -0.93 7.52
C ASP A 90 -5.39 -0.27 6.88
N VAL A 91 -4.40 0.15 7.66
CA VAL A 91 -3.19 0.80 7.13
C VAL A 91 -1.97 -0.01 7.52
N LEU A 92 -1.08 -0.23 6.55
CA LEU A 92 0.16 -0.96 6.71
C LEU A 92 1.30 0.01 6.44
N VAL A 93 2.27 0.08 7.35
CA VAL A 93 3.46 0.94 7.22
C VAL A 93 4.71 0.08 7.22
N ALA A 94 5.54 0.30 6.22
CA ALA A 94 6.84 -0.33 6.07
C ALA A 94 7.93 0.53 6.71
N ILE A 95 8.70 -0.07 7.62
CA ILE A 95 9.88 0.53 8.23
C ILE A 95 11.12 -0.19 7.73
N ALA A 96 12.00 0.55 7.07
CA ALA A 96 13.33 0.13 6.68
C ALA A 96 14.16 -0.21 7.92
N GLY A 97 14.69 -1.43 8.01
CA GLY A 97 15.53 -1.90 9.10
C GLY A 97 16.90 -1.20 9.16
N LYS A 98 17.57 -1.28 10.31
CA LYS A 98 18.97 -0.87 10.46
C LYS A 98 19.64 -1.82 11.46
N GLY A 99 20.79 -2.36 11.09
CA GLY A 99 21.48 -3.39 11.88
C GLY A 99 20.92 -4.78 11.60
N ASP A 100 20.89 -5.62 12.64
CA ASP A 100 20.44 -7.00 12.53
C ASP A 100 18.91 -7.11 12.46
N PRO A 101 18.36 -8.06 11.68
CA PRO A 101 16.94 -8.32 11.66
C PRO A 101 16.45 -8.85 13.01
N PRO A 102 15.22 -8.50 13.43
CA PRO A 102 14.60 -9.05 14.64
C PRO A 102 14.38 -10.56 14.52
N ALA A 103 14.28 -11.23 15.67
CA ALA A 103 14.05 -12.67 15.74
C ALA A 103 12.69 -13.05 15.11
N ILE A 104 12.71 -14.09 14.28
CA ILE A 104 11.53 -14.65 13.63
C ILE A 104 10.74 -15.46 14.67
N LYS A 105 9.45 -15.16 14.81
CA LYS A 105 8.52 -15.87 15.69
C LYS A 105 7.89 -17.07 14.99
N SER A 106 7.52 -16.90 13.72
CA SER A 106 6.96 -17.94 12.86
C SER A 106 7.28 -17.64 11.40
N GLU A 107 7.29 -18.68 10.58
CA GLU A 107 7.44 -18.55 9.13
C GLU A 107 6.47 -19.50 8.43
N GLU A 108 5.58 -18.93 7.60
CA GLU A 108 4.61 -19.69 6.82
C GLU A 108 4.52 -19.12 5.40
N ARG A 109 4.57 -19.99 4.39
CA ARG A 109 4.48 -19.62 2.96
C ARG A 109 5.44 -18.48 2.55
N GLY A 110 6.64 -18.45 3.16
CA GLY A 110 7.67 -17.44 2.92
C GLY A 110 7.42 -16.08 3.58
N VAL A 111 6.41 -15.98 4.44
CA VAL A 111 6.16 -14.80 5.27
C VAL A 111 6.67 -15.07 6.68
N ARG A 112 7.55 -14.20 7.17
CA ARG A 112 8.16 -14.30 8.50
C ARG A 112 7.49 -13.31 9.43
N GLU A 113 6.82 -13.78 10.48
CA GLU A 113 6.23 -12.92 11.50
C GLU A 113 7.24 -12.67 12.62
N ILE A 114 7.19 -11.47 13.17
CA ILE A 114 8.09 -11.00 14.23
C ILE A 114 7.30 -10.27 15.32
N GLU A 115 7.90 -10.12 16.49
CA GLU A 115 7.35 -9.32 17.58
C GLU A 115 8.19 -8.04 17.72
N GLN A 116 7.73 -6.96 17.07
CA GLN A 116 8.40 -5.67 17.11
C GLN A 116 7.37 -4.54 16.96
N SER A 117 7.46 -3.54 17.84
CA SER A 117 6.64 -2.32 17.73
C SER A 117 7.21 -1.36 16.69
N LEU A 118 6.37 -0.42 16.23
CA LEU A 118 6.78 0.66 15.33
C LEU A 118 7.92 1.51 15.91
N ASP A 119 7.88 1.84 17.20
CA ASP A 119 8.94 2.62 17.84
C ASP A 119 10.26 1.85 17.94
N ALA A 120 10.20 0.55 18.22
CA ALA A 120 11.37 -0.31 18.20
C ALA A 120 11.97 -0.43 16.79
N ALA A 121 11.13 -0.54 15.76
CA ALA A 121 11.58 -0.55 14.36
C ALA A 121 12.16 0.81 13.93
N ARG A 122 11.54 1.92 14.36
CA ARG A 122 12.04 3.29 14.11
C ARG A 122 13.42 3.48 14.73
N ASN A 123 13.65 2.96 15.93
CA ASN A 123 14.93 2.99 16.63
C ASN A 123 15.52 4.41 16.71
N GLY A 124 14.70 5.37 17.15
CA GLY A 124 15.08 6.78 17.31
C GLY A 124 15.25 7.60 16.03
N ARG A 125 15.19 6.98 14.84
CA ARG A 125 15.26 7.69 13.54
C ARG A 125 14.04 8.56 13.30
N THR A 126 14.19 9.54 12.43
CA THR A 126 13.05 10.29 11.88
C THR A 126 12.21 9.40 10.96
N TRP A 127 10.95 9.77 10.73
CA TRP A 127 10.08 9.03 9.79
C TRP A 127 10.57 9.14 8.34
N GLU A 128 11.21 10.24 7.98
CA GLU A 128 11.78 10.43 6.65
C GLU A 128 12.92 9.44 6.33
N GLU A 129 13.73 9.12 7.35
CA GLU A 129 14.83 8.17 7.21
C GLU A 129 14.37 6.71 7.16
N CYS A 130 13.25 6.38 7.81
CA CYS A 130 12.90 4.98 8.07
C CYS A 130 11.59 4.49 7.45
N VAL A 131 10.66 5.35 7.05
CA VAL A 131 9.44 4.90 6.36
C VAL A 131 9.81 4.51 4.94
N ALA A 132 9.79 3.21 4.64
CA ALA A 132 10.05 2.66 3.31
C ALA A 132 8.84 2.78 2.37
N GLY A 133 7.64 2.91 2.95
CA GLY A 133 6.39 3.05 2.23
C GLY A 133 5.20 2.63 3.08
N PHE A 134 4.00 2.77 2.52
CA PHE A 134 2.77 2.49 3.23
C PHE A 134 1.61 2.29 2.25
N TYR A 135 0.57 1.60 2.70
CA TYR A 135 -0.65 1.41 1.93
C TYR A 135 -1.87 1.25 2.83
N TYR A 136 -3.03 1.60 2.30
CA TYR A 136 -4.30 1.24 2.92
C TYR A 136 -4.88 -0.02 2.29
N VAL A 137 -5.75 -0.72 3.00
CA VAL A 137 -6.64 -1.77 2.49
C VAL A 137 -8.04 -1.50 3.00
N LYS A 138 -9.01 -1.38 2.11
CA LYS A 138 -10.41 -1.12 2.45
C LYS A 138 -11.37 -1.83 1.50
N PRO A 139 -12.65 -2.03 1.87
CA PRO A 139 -13.62 -2.58 0.94
C PRO A 139 -13.72 -1.67 -0.30
N ASN A 140 -13.71 -2.25 -1.49
CA ASN A 140 -13.89 -1.48 -2.74
C ASN A 140 -15.36 -1.10 -2.95
N TYR A 141 -16.26 -1.98 -2.49
CA TYR A 141 -17.71 -1.86 -2.67
C TYR A 141 -18.43 -2.06 -1.33
N PRO A 142 -19.65 -1.52 -1.17
CA PRO A 142 -20.45 -1.72 0.03
C PRO A 142 -21.09 -3.10 0.11
N GLY A 143 -21.46 -3.49 1.34
CA GLY A 143 -22.39 -4.58 1.62
C GLY A 143 -21.99 -5.92 0.98
N ARG A 144 -22.83 -6.41 0.05
CA ARG A 144 -22.69 -7.73 -0.59
C ARG A 144 -21.37 -7.92 -1.34
N SER A 145 -20.70 -6.83 -1.73
CA SER A 145 -19.44 -6.86 -2.47
C SER A 145 -18.24 -6.42 -1.62
N SER A 146 -18.42 -6.27 -0.30
CA SER A 146 -17.35 -5.79 0.61
C SER A 146 -16.19 -6.78 0.81
N HIS A 147 -16.36 -8.04 0.40
CA HIS A 147 -15.29 -9.04 0.39
C HIS A 147 -14.21 -8.76 -0.67
N ILE A 148 -14.47 -7.85 -1.61
CA ILE A 148 -13.50 -7.34 -2.58
C ILE A 148 -12.88 -6.06 -2.00
N CYS A 149 -11.57 -6.08 -1.75
CA CYS A 149 -10.86 -4.88 -1.30
C CYS A 149 -10.25 -4.07 -2.44
N ASN A 150 -9.84 -2.87 -2.07
CA ASN A 150 -9.00 -1.97 -2.84
C ASN A 150 -7.85 -1.51 -1.93
N ALA A 151 -6.73 -1.15 -2.54
CA ALA A 151 -5.57 -0.60 -1.86
C ALA A 151 -4.96 0.54 -2.66
N GLY A 152 -4.25 1.43 -1.96
CA GLY A 152 -3.47 2.51 -2.56
C GLY A 152 -2.10 2.54 -1.89
N PHE A 153 -1.04 2.65 -2.69
CA PHE A 153 0.34 2.43 -2.27
C PHE A 153 1.15 3.70 -2.40
N MET A 154 2.02 3.92 -1.43
CA MET A 154 2.89 5.09 -1.36
C MET A 154 4.32 4.65 -1.05
N VAL A 155 5.27 5.16 -1.83
CA VAL A 155 6.70 5.10 -1.54
C VAL A 155 7.22 6.54 -1.47
N PRO A 156 7.76 6.98 -0.32
CA PRO A 156 8.33 8.32 -0.18
C PRO A 156 9.34 8.61 -1.28
N PRO A 157 9.39 9.84 -1.83
CA PRO A 157 10.32 10.20 -2.89
C PRO A 157 11.78 9.84 -2.58
N SER A 158 12.22 10.06 -1.34
CA SER A 158 13.57 9.73 -0.85
C SER A 158 13.90 8.23 -0.85
N GLN A 159 12.88 7.38 -0.98
CA GLN A 159 13.00 5.92 -0.90
C GLN A 159 12.70 5.22 -2.26
N ARG A 160 12.42 5.99 -3.32
CA ARG A 160 12.16 5.45 -4.66
C ARG A 160 13.42 4.83 -5.27
N GLY A 161 13.24 3.82 -6.12
CA GLY A 161 14.38 3.08 -6.71
C GLY A 161 15.02 2.04 -5.80
N SER A 162 14.52 1.88 -4.57
CA SER A 162 15.01 0.91 -3.57
C SER A 162 14.24 -0.41 -3.55
N GLY A 163 13.31 -0.62 -4.48
CA GLY A 163 12.54 -1.87 -4.59
C GLY A 163 11.40 -2.05 -3.58
N TYR A 164 11.15 -1.06 -2.71
CA TYR A 164 10.11 -1.16 -1.67
C TYR A 164 8.70 -1.34 -2.22
N GLY A 165 8.37 -0.78 -3.39
CA GLY A 165 7.06 -1.01 -4.03
C GLY A 165 6.74 -2.50 -4.21
N HIS A 166 7.75 -3.31 -4.57
CA HIS A 166 7.60 -4.76 -4.70
C HIS A 166 7.37 -5.45 -3.36
N ILE A 167 8.06 -4.99 -2.30
CA ILE A 167 7.89 -5.51 -0.95
C ILE A 167 6.49 -5.20 -0.41
N LEU A 168 6.01 -3.96 -0.57
CA LEU A 168 4.65 -3.56 -0.18
C LEU A 168 3.58 -4.37 -0.91
N ALA A 169 3.79 -4.61 -2.21
CA ALA A 169 2.84 -5.37 -3.01
C ALA A 169 2.83 -6.87 -2.65
N LYS A 170 3.99 -7.46 -2.33
CA LYS A 170 4.06 -8.82 -1.77
C LYS A 170 3.43 -8.91 -0.38
N SER A 171 3.69 -7.94 0.50
CA SER A 171 3.06 -7.92 1.82
C SER A 171 1.55 -7.76 1.71
N TYR A 172 1.06 -6.98 0.74
CA TYR A 172 -0.37 -6.86 0.46
C TYR A 172 -1.03 -8.21 0.15
N LEU A 173 -0.37 -9.10 -0.60
CA LEU A 173 -0.88 -10.44 -0.89
C LEU A 173 -0.98 -11.35 0.36
N TYR A 174 -0.24 -11.06 1.43
CA TYR A 174 -0.40 -11.71 2.72
C TYR A 174 -1.48 -11.02 3.56
N TYR A 175 -1.39 -9.70 3.72
CA TYR A 175 -2.28 -8.97 4.62
C TYR A 175 -3.72 -8.93 4.11
N ALA A 176 -3.99 -8.71 2.83
CA ALA A 176 -5.36 -8.61 2.32
C ALA A 176 -6.24 -9.85 2.60
N PRO A 177 -5.81 -11.09 2.33
CA PRO A 177 -6.58 -12.27 2.73
C PRO A 177 -6.62 -12.48 4.25
N ALA A 178 -5.53 -12.20 4.98
CA ALA A 178 -5.52 -12.25 6.45
C ALA A 178 -6.49 -11.23 7.08
N LEU A 179 -6.76 -10.14 6.38
CA LEU A 179 -7.77 -9.14 6.70
C LEU A 179 -9.21 -9.64 6.40
N GLY A 180 -9.39 -10.81 5.80
CA GLY A 180 -10.68 -11.44 5.51
C GLY A 180 -11.24 -11.14 4.12
N TYR A 181 -10.48 -10.46 3.25
CA TYR A 181 -10.89 -10.22 1.87
C TYR A 181 -10.68 -11.46 1.00
N LYS A 182 -11.54 -11.63 0.00
CA LYS A 182 -11.52 -12.76 -0.93
C LYS A 182 -10.91 -12.41 -2.28
N ALA A 183 -10.92 -11.13 -2.63
CA ALA A 183 -10.33 -10.62 -3.85
C ALA A 183 -9.91 -9.15 -3.71
N SER A 184 -9.17 -8.67 -4.70
CA SER A 184 -8.74 -7.29 -4.85
C SER A 184 -9.17 -6.73 -6.20
N VAL A 185 -9.57 -5.45 -6.20
CA VAL A 185 -9.73 -4.63 -7.41
C VAL A 185 -9.00 -3.30 -7.23
N PHE A 186 -8.15 -2.96 -8.19
CA PHE A 186 -7.62 -1.61 -8.36
C PHE A 186 -8.34 -0.94 -9.52
N ASN A 187 -9.14 0.09 -9.22
CA ASN A 187 -10.05 0.67 -10.21
C ASN A 187 -9.36 1.57 -11.26
N LEU A 188 -8.31 2.28 -10.85
CA LEU A 188 -7.69 3.33 -11.66
C LEU A 188 -6.16 3.24 -11.63
N VAL A 189 -5.62 2.20 -12.26
CA VAL A 189 -4.16 2.15 -12.52
C VAL A 189 -3.90 2.78 -13.88
N TYR A 190 -3.48 4.05 -13.88
CA TYR A 190 -3.16 4.77 -15.11
C TYR A 190 -2.04 4.08 -15.90
N ASP A 191 -2.23 3.91 -17.21
CA ASP A 191 -1.33 3.12 -18.06
C ASP A 191 0.07 3.75 -18.21
N ASN A 192 0.16 5.08 -18.10
CA ASN A 192 1.41 5.83 -18.08
C ASN A 192 2.23 5.63 -16.78
N ASN A 193 1.64 5.03 -15.75
CA ASN A 193 2.33 4.54 -14.55
C ASN A 193 2.88 3.13 -14.80
N THR A 194 3.84 3.06 -15.72
CA THR A 194 4.45 1.80 -16.18
C THR A 194 5.05 0.95 -15.06
N ALA A 195 5.53 1.57 -13.98
CA ALA A 195 6.04 0.86 -12.81
C ALA A 195 4.93 0.09 -12.07
N SER A 196 3.78 0.72 -11.86
CA SER A 196 2.60 0.10 -11.25
C SER A 196 2.04 -1.03 -12.12
N VAL A 197 1.89 -0.77 -13.43
CA VAL A 197 1.40 -1.77 -14.40
C VAL A 197 2.28 -3.03 -14.38
N LYS A 198 3.60 -2.88 -14.52
CA LYS A 198 4.55 -4.01 -14.50
C LYS A 198 4.54 -4.76 -13.17
N LEU A 199 4.36 -4.05 -12.06
CA LEU A 199 4.30 -4.66 -10.74
C LEU A 199 3.07 -5.57 -10.59
N TRP A 200 1.90 -5.10 -11.01
CA TRP A 200 0.68 -5.89 -10.91
C TRP A 200 0.66 -7.07 -11.87
N GLU A 201 1.19 -6.89 -13.09
CA GLU A 201 1.42 -7.99 -14.03
C GLU A 201 2.36 -9.06 -13.45
N ALA A 202 3.49 -8.66 -12.85
CA ALA A 202 4.45 -9.58 -12.23
C ALA A 202 3.89 -10.32 -11.00
N LEU A 203 2.81 -9.82 -10.39
CA LEU A 203 2.10 -10.44 -9.27
C LEU A 203 0.84 -11.20 -9.73
N ASN A 204 0.71 -11.45 -11.04
CA ASN A 204 -0.40 -12.17 -11.64
C ASN A 204 -1.76 -11.55 -11.25
N PHE A 205 -1.88 -10.23 -11.32
CA PHE A 205 -3.19 -9.57 -11.38
C PHE A 205 -3.68 -9.59 -12.82
N THR A 206 -4.97 -9.89 -12.98
CA THR A 206 -5.66 -9.86 -14.27
C THR A 206 -6.00 -8.42 -14.64
N LYS A 207 -5.76 -8.02 -15.90
CA LYS A 207 -6.33 -6.79 -16.46
C LYS A 207 -7.80 -7.01 -16.76
N ALA A 208 -8.66 -6.76 -15.78
CA ALA A 208 -10.10 -6.99 -15.87
C ALA A 208 -10.83 -6.00 -16.81
N GLY A 209 -10.21 -4.86 -17.11
CA GLY A 209 -10.76 -3.88 -18.05
C GLY A 209 -9.85 -2.69 -18.29
N LEU A 210 -10.22 -1.88 -19.27
CA LEU A 210 -9.57 -0.61 -19.63
C LEU A 210 -10.66 0.47 -19.74
N ILE A 211 -10.47 1.58 -19.05
CA ILE A 211 -11.31 2.77 -19.17
C ILE A 211 -10.51 3.80 -20.00
N PRO A 212 -10.92 4.09 -21.24
CA PRO A 212 -10.21 5.06 -22.07
C PRO A 212 -10.37 6.47 -21.50
N LYS A 213 -9.29 7.26 -21.50
CA LYS A 213 -9.25 8.66 -21.05
C LYS A 213 -9.85 8.88 -19.65
N ALA A 214 -9.63 7.93 -18.75
CA ALA A 214 -10.21 7.92 -17.41
C ALA A 214 -9.69 9.04 -16.50
N GLY A 215 -8.41 9.40 -16.63
CA GLY A 215 -7.76 10.41 -15.80
C GLY A 215 -7.38 11.64 -16.61
N ARG A 216 -7.77 12.82 -16.13
CA ARG A 216 -7.18 14.10 -16.55
C ARG A 216 -5.99 14.36 -15.64
N LEU A 217 -4.79 14.01 -16.09
CA LEU A 217 -3.56 14.05 -15.29
C LEU A 217 -2.69 15.22 -15.73
N ARG A 218 -1.84 15.72 -14.84
CA ARG A 218 -0.79 16.67 -15.23
C ARG A 218 0.21 15.97 -16.13
N ARG A 219 0.79 16.71 -17.08
CA ARG A 219 1.87 16.18 -17.92
C ARG A 219 3.19 16.16 -17.14
N LYS A 220 4.06 15.20 -17.47
CA LYS A 220 5.37 15.03 -16.79
C LYS A 220 6.33 16.20 -17.01
N ASP A 221 6.14 16.97 -18.08
CA ASP A 221 6.89 18.19 -18.36
C ASP A 221 6.41 19.39 -17.52
N GLY A 222 5.32 19.24 -16.77
CA GLY A 222 4.70 20.29 -15.98
C GLY A 222 3.76 21.21 -16.76
N GLU A 223 3.62 21.02 -18.08
CA GLU A 223 2.95 21.95 -18.98
C GLU A 223 1.57 21.43 -19.38
N GLY A 224 0.57 21.74 -18.55
CA GLY A 224 -0.83 21.41 -18.78
C GLY A 224 -1.19 19.97 -18.40
N GLU A 225 -2.24 19.46 -19.03
CA GLU A 225 -2.87 18.19 -18.68
C GLU A 225 -3.05 17.28 -19.90
N GLU A 226 -3.14 15.99 -19.65
CA GLU A 226 -3.42 14.96 -20.64
C GLU A 226 -4.49 13.99 -20.13
N TYR A 227 -5.24 13.38 -21.07
CA TYR A 227 -6.21 12.35 -20.75
C TYR A 227 -5.58 10.98 -20.93
N VAL A 228 -5.53 10.21 -19.84
CA VAL A 228 -4.79 8.96 -19.73
C VAL A 228 -5.75 7.81 -19.45
N ASP A 229 -5.51 6.68 -20.10
CA ASP A 229 -6.30 5.47 -19.90
C ASP A 229 -6.03 4.86 -18.52
N ALA A 230 -7.02 4.17 -17.95
CA ALA A 230 -6.86 3.47 -16.68
C ALA A 230 -7.20 1.98 -16.82
N ILE A 231 -6.28 1.15 -16.35
CA ILE A 231 -6.45 -0.30 -16.29
C ILE A 231 -7.11 -0.65 -14.96
N ILE A 232 -8.15 -1.49 -15.04
CA ILE A 232 -8.75 -2.14 -13.88
C ILE A 232 -8.00 -3.45 -13.65
N PHE A 233 -7.34 -3.58 -12.51
CA PHE A 233 -6.70 -4.84 -12.11
C PHE A 233 -7.58 -5.61 -11.14
N TYR A 234 -7.61 -6.93 -11.28
CA TYR A 234 -8.33 -7.86 -10.42
C TYR A 234 -7.40 -9.00 -9.97
N LYS A 235 -7.59 -9.48 -8.73
CA LYS A 235 -6.97 -10.71 -8.26
C LYS A 235 -7.85 -11.42 -7.24
N SER A 236 -8.07 -12.73 -7.44
CA SER A 236 -8.63 -13.60 -6.38
C SER A 236 -7.54 -13.97 -5.37
N PHE A 237 -7.91 -14.00 -4.10
CA PHE A 237 -7.06 -14.52 -3.02
C PHE A 237 -7.44 -15.93 -2.60
N GLU A 238 -8.52 -16.48 -3.15
CA GLU A 238 -8.91 -17.86 -2.87
C GLU A 238 -7.96 -18.80 -3.61
N GLU A 239 -7.53 -19.86 -2.93
CA GLU A 239 -6.73 -20.91 -3.56
C GLU A 239 -7.57 -21.56 -4.66
N THR A 240 -7.19 -21.34 -5.91
CA THR A 240 -7.65 -22.21 -6.98
C THR A 240 -7.00 -23.57 -6.74
N GLY A 241 -7.80 -24.57 -6.38
CA GLY A 241 -7.37 -25.97 -6.50
C GLY A 241 -6.90 -26.26 -7.93
N PRO A 242 -6.22 -27.39 -8.17
CA PRO A 242 -5.55 -27.69 -9.45
C PRO A 242 -6.46 -27.87 -10.69
N ASP A 243 -7.69 -27.34 -10.73
CA ASP A 243 -8.66 -27.52 -11.83
C ASP A 243 -9.57 -26.28 -12.04
N ALA A 244 -9.01 -25.07 -12.19
CA ALA A 244 -9.81 -23.86 -12.44
C ALA A 244 -9.65 -23.26 -13.86
N ASP A 245 -8.89 -23.90 -14.75
CA ASP A 245 -8.69 -23.44 -16.14
C ASP A 245 -9.58 -24.15 -17.18
N ASP A 246 -10.48 -25.05 -16.77
CA ASP A 246 -11.48 -25.67 -17.66
C ASP A 246 -12.90 -25.48 -17.11
N GLN A 247 -13.48 -24.30 -17.39
CA GLN A 247 -14.95 -24.13 -17.50
C GLN A 247 -15.33 -22.84 -18.24
#